data_AF-A0A1M3KJ83-F1
#
_entry.id   AF-A0A1M3KJ83-F1
#
_cell.length_a   1.000
_cell.length_b   1.000
_cell.length_c   1.000
_cell.angle_alpha   90.00
_cell.angle_beta   90.00
_cell.angle_gamma   90.00
#
_symmetry.space_group_name_H-M   'P 1'
#
loop_
_entity.id
_entity.type
_entity.pdbx_description
1 polymer ?
#
loop_
_entity_poly.entity_id
_entity_poly.type
_entity_poly.pdbx_seq_one_letter_code
_entity_poly.pdbx_strand_id
1 'polypeptide(L)' 'MDEIADLIDQMVAAPAPDAAGLAAKFSAILWQIEISESLLDDADLRRLKRFGRDLRLLANQV' A
#
# COMPACT_ATOMS: atom_id res chain seq x y z
N MET A 1 9.54 12.46 10.58
CA MET A 1 8.39 11.55 10.39
C MET A 1 7.43 12.11 9.34
N ASP A 2 7.14 13.41 9.36
CA ASP A 2 6.21 14.05 8.40
C ASP A 2 6.62 13.97 6.92
N GLU A 3 7.89 14.19 6.56
CA GLU A 3 8.33 14.17 5.14
C GLU A 3 8.06 12.85 4.40
N ILE A 4 8.07 11.74 5.13
CA ILE A 4 7.82 10.40 4.57
C ILE A 4 6.32 10.20 4.32
N ALA A 5 5.46 10.70 5.23
CA ALA A 5 4.02 10.67 5.05
C ALA A 5 3.60 11.55 3.86
N ASP A 6 4.19 12.74 3.73
CA ASP A 6 3.95 13.65 2.59
C ASP A 6 4.35 13.02 1.25
N LEU A 7 5.46 12.28 1.21
CA LEU A 7 5.92 11.58 0.01
C LEU A 7 4.96 10.45 -0.39
N ILE A 8 4.41 9.74 0.60
CA ILE A 8 3.41 8.69 0.37
C ILE A 8 2.12 9.33 -0.13
N ASP A 9 1.62 10.40 0.51
CA ASP A 9 0.42 11.09 0.07
C ASP A 9 0.53 11.58 -1.39
N GLN A 10 1.69 12.14 -1.77
CA GLN A 10 1.97 12.47 -3.18
C GLN A 10 1.98 11.24 -4.09
N MET A 11 2.56 10.13 -3.63
CA MET A 11 2.55 8.87 -4.36
C MET A 11 1.14 8.28 -4.46
N VAL A 12 0.22 8.48 -3.52
CA VAL A 12 -1.16 7.96 -3.62
C VAL A 12 -2.08 8.90 -4.42
N ALA A 13 -1.82 10.22 -4.41
CA ALA A 13 -2.68 11.23 -5.02
C ALA A 13 -2.87 11.08 -6.53
N ALA A 14 -1.84 10.62 -7.25
CA ALA A 14 -1.96 10.33 -8.69
C ALA A 14 -2.57 8.93 -8.93
N PRO A 15 -3.43 8.73 -9.94
CA PRO A 15 -3.86 7.38 -10.32
C PRO A 15 -2.68 6.52 -10.76
N ALA A 16 -2.75 5.21 -10.49
CA ALA A 16 -1.76 4.26 -11.00
C ALA A 16 -1.96 4.05 -12.51
N PRO A 17 -0.90 4.14 -13.34
CA PRO A 17 -1.03 3.94 -14.78
C PRO A 17 -1.22 2.46 -15.17
N ASP A 18 -0.81 1.54 -14.31
CA ASP A 18 -0.88 0.10 -14.52
C ASP A 18 -1.01 -0.67 -13.19
N ALA A 19 -1.16 -2.00 -13.29
CA ALA A 19 -1.30 -2.88 -12.13
C ALA A 19 -0.05 -2.88 -11.22
N ALA A 20 1.15 -2.68 -11.79
CA ALA A 20 2.39 -2.62 -11.04
C ALA A 20 2.46 -1.34 -10.17
N GLY A 21 2.08 -0.19 -10.74
CA GLY A 21 1.95 1.07 -10.03
C GLY A 21 0.88 1.02 -8.95
N LEU A 22 -0.22 0.30 -9.18
CA LEU A 22 -1.26 0.09 -8.18
C LEU A 22 -0.75 -0.75 -7.00
N ALA A 23 -0.03 -1.84 -7.28
CA ALA A 23 0.59 -2.69 -6.26
C ALA A 23 1.66 -1.95 -5.45
N ALA A 24 2.45 -1.08 -6.09
CA ALA A 24 3.45 -0.25 -5.43
C ALA A 24 2.82 0.76 -4.46
N LYS A 25 1.78 1.48 -4.91
CA LYS A 25 1.03 2.43 -4.06
C LYS A 25 0.39 1.71 -2.87
N PHE A 26 -0.24 0.56 -3.11
CA PHE A 26 -0.86 -0.21 -2.04
C PHE A 26 0.16 -0.68 -0.99
N SER A 27 1.36 -1.07 -1.41
CA SER A 27 2.45 -1.45 -0.51
C SER A 27 2.93 -0.26 0.34
N ALA A 28 2.98 0.95 -0.23
CA ALA A 28 3.35 2.17 0.50
C ALA A 28 2.31 2.55 1.57
N ILE A 29 1.01 2.47 1.24
CA ILE A 29 -0.08 2.69 2.21
C ILE A 29 0.00 1.69 3.36
N LEU A 30 0.20 0.42 3.04
CA LEU A 30 0.37 -0.64 4.03
C LEU A 30 1.51 -0.37 5.00
N TRP A 31 2.64 0.12 4.50
CA TRP A 31 3.79 0.47 5.33
C TRP A 31 3.50 1.66 6.24
N GLN A 32 2.77 2.67 5.76
CA GLN A 32 2.34 3.82 6.56
C GLN A 32 1.38 3.41 7.69
N ILE A 33 0.50 2.46 7.39
CA ILE A 33 -0.42 1.83 8.35
C ILE A 33 0.35 0.99 9.38
N GLU A 34 1.33 0.18 8.96
CA GLU A 34 2.16 -0.61 9.88
C GLU A 34 2.98 0.27 10.83
N ILE A 35 3.46 1.43 10.38
CA ILE A 35 4.14 2.42 11.25
C ILE A 35 3.15 3.05 12.23
N SER A 36 1.88 3.15 11.84
CA SER A 36 0.79 3.64 12.70
C SER A 36 0.10 2.47 13.41
N GLU A 37 0.85 1.71 14.22
CA GLU A 37 0.42 0.48 14.91
C GLU A 37 -0.87 0.63 15.75
N SER A 38 -1.35 1.85 16.01
CA SER A 38 -2.58 2.11 16.80
C SER A 38 -3.88 2.07 16.00
N LEU A 39 -3.85 1.98 14.66
CA LEU A 39 -5.04 2.20 13.82
C LEU A 39 -5.74 0.92 13.34
N LEU A 40 -5.10 -0.26 13.39
CA LEU A 40 -5.69 -1.50 12.89
C LEU A 40 -5.52 -2.67 13.86
N ASP A 41 -6.52 -3.55 13.87
CA ASP A 41 -6.38 -4.85 14.50
C ASP A 41 -5.60 -5.84 13.60
N ASP A 42 -5.14 -6.94 14.19
CA ASP A 42 -4.36 -7.96 13.48
C ASP A 42 -5.13 -8.59 12.30
N ALA A 43 -6.46 -8.59 12.33
CA ALA A 43 -7.27 -9.20 11.29
C ALA A 43 -7.30 -8.33 10.03
N ASP A 44 -7.43 -7.02 10.20
CA ASP A 44 -7.37 -6.06 9.11
C ASP A 44 -5.98 -5.97 8.51
N LEU A 45 -4.93 -6.03 9.34
CA LEU A 45 -3.55 -6.10 8.86
C LEU A 45 -3.32 -7.34 7.96
N ARG A 46 -3.85 -8.50 8.36
CA ARG A 46 -3.78 -9.73 7.55
C ARG A 46 -4.52 -9.61 6.22
N ARG A 47 -5.70 -8.97 6.21
CA ARG A 47 -6.49 -8.76 4.98
C ARG A 47 -5.77 -7.84 4.01
N LEU A 48 -5.21 -6.73 4.50
CA LEU A 48 -4.44 -5.80 3.67
C LEU A 48 -3.19 -6.48 3.10
N LYS A 49 -2.42 -7.21 3.92
CA LYS A 49 -1.25 -7.98 3.44
C LYS A 49 -1.62 -8.96 2.32
N ARG A 50 -2.75 -9.66 2.46
CA ARG A 50 -3.24 -10.59 1.43
C ARG A 50 -3.59 -9.85 0.14
N PHE A 51 -4.32 -8.74 0.23
CA PHE A 51 -4.68 -7.93 -0.93
C PHE A 51 -3.45 -7.37 -1.65
N GLY A 52 -2.45 -6.86 -0.91
CA GLY A 52 -1.19 -6.38 -1.50
C GLY A 52 -0.41 -7.49 -2.23
N ARG A 53 -0.42 -8.72 -1.69
CA ARG A 53 0.15 -9.89 -2.37
C ARG A 53 -0.60 -10.23 -3.65
N ASP A 54 -1.93 -10.25 -3.60
CA ASP A 54 -2.77 -10.58 -4.75
C ASP A 54 -2.60 -9.55 -5.88
N LEU A 55 -2.48 -8.25 -5.54
CA LEU A 55 -2.13 -7.18 -6.49
C LEU A 55 -0.75 -7.39 -7.12
N ARG A 56 0.27 -7.78 -6.34
CA ARG A 56 1.61 -8.04 -6.85
C ARG A 56 1.64 -9.24 -7.80
N LEU A 57 0.85 -10.28 -7.51
CA LEU A 57 0.69 -11.42 -8.41
C LEU A 57 0.03 -11.00 -9.73
N LEU A 58 -0.98 -10.14 -9.67
CA LEU A 58 -1.65 -9.59 -10.85
C LEU A 58 -0.70 -8.73 -11.70
N ALA A 59 0.11 -7.88 -11.07
CA ALA A 59 1.11 -7.06 -11.75
C ALA A 59 2.19 -7.88 -12.47
N ASN A 60 2.54 -9.06 -11.96
CA ASN A 60 3.53 -9.95 -12.58
C ASN A 60 2.96 -10.82 -13.72
N GLN A 61 1.66 -10.74 -14.00
CA GLN A 61 0.98 -11.50 -15.07
C GLN A 61 0.73 -10.66 -16.34
N VAL A 62 1.04 -9.36 -16.32
CA VAL A 62 0.83 -8.40 -17.42
C VAL A 62 2.17 -8.06 -18.08
#